data_AF-A0A4Q5SZZ1-F1
#
_entry.id   AF-A0A4Q5SZZ1-F1
#
_cell.length_a   1.000
_cell.length_b   1.000
_cell.length_c   1.000
_cell.angle_alpha   90.00
_cell.angle_beta   90.00
_cell.angle_gamma   90.00
#
_symmetry.space_group_name_H-M   'P 1'
#
loop_
_entity.id
_entity.type
_entity.pdbx_description
1 polymer ?
#
loop_
_entity_poly.entity_id
_entity_poly.type
_entity_poly.pdbx_seq_one_letter_code
_entity_poly.pdbx_strand_id
1 'polypeptide(L)' 'MANILIIDDEKAIRKTLTEILSFEGYKIDEASDGEEGLKRFGDKTYDL' A
#
# COMPACT_ATOMS: atom_id res chain seq x y z
N MET A 1 -6.01 -8.36 -11.08
CA MET A 1 -5.58 -7.07 -10.53
C MET A 1 -5.00 -7.35 -9.17
N ALA A 2 -3.71 -7.11 -8.99
CA ALA A 2 -3.04 -7.38 -7.72
C ALA A 2 -3.40 -6.30 -6.69
N ASN A 3 -3.55 -6.71 -5.44
CA ASN A 3 -3.70 -5.81 -4.29
C ASN A 3 -2.33 -5.64 -3.64
N ILE A 4 -1.87 -4.39 -3.52
CA ILE A 4 -0.54 -4.06 -3.00
C ILE A 4 -0.70 -3.23 -1.74
N LEU A 5 0.03 -3.56 -0.68
CA LEU A 5 0.12 -2.79 0.55
C LEU A 5 1.48 -2.09 0.64
N ILE A 6 1.47 -0.75 0.59
CA ILE A 6 2.68 0.05 0.71
C ILE A 6 2.82 0.54 2.16
N ILE A 7 3.90 0.12 2.82
CA ILE A 7 4.24 0.54 4.19
C ILE A 7 5.51 1.39 4.11
N ASP A 8 5.35 2.69 4.31
CA ASP A 8 6.46 3.65 4.23
C ASP A 8 6.16 4.86 5.13
N ASP A 9 7.12 5.26 5.95
CA ASP A 9 7.01 6.38 6.88
C ASP A 9 7.07 7.74 6.15
N GLU A 10 7.68 7.78 4.96
CA GLU A 10 7.74 8.96 4.12
C GLU A 10 6.49 9.11 3.25
N LYS A 11 5.61 10.04 3.64
CA LYS A 11 4.38 10.36 2.90
C LYS A 11 4.59 10.69 1.42
N ALA A 12 5.71 11.34 1.08
CA ALA A 12 5.99 11.73 -0.31
C ALA A 12 6.25 10.51 -1.20
N ILE A 13 7.03 9.53 -0.70
CA ILE A 13 7.34 8.29 -1.41
C ILE A 13 6.06 7.46 -1.57
N ARG A 14 5.34 7.27 -0.47
CA ARG A 14 4.11 6.48 -0.45
C ARG A 14 3.06 6.98 -1.45
N LYS A 15 2.87 8.31 -1.50
CA LYS A 15 1.94 8.93 -2.45
C LYS A 15 2.40 8.76 -3.90
N THR A 16 3.69 8.95 -4.16
CA THR A 16 4.27 8.78 -5.51
C THR A 16 4.09 7.35 -6.01
N LEU A 17 4.40 6.34 -5.19
CA LEU A 17 4.21 4.93 -5.55
C LEU A 17 2.73 4.58 -5.76
N THR A 18 1.85 5.09 -4.89
CA THR A 18 0.41 4.89 -5.01
C THR A 18 -0.12 5.45 -6.32
N GLU A 19 0.27 6.65 -6.72
CA GLU A 19 -0.14 7.26 -7.99
C GLU A 19 0.35 6.45 -9.19
N ILE A 20 1.62 6.03 -9.21
CA ILE A 20 2.21 5.24 -10.30
C ILE A 20 1.50 3.89 -10.45
N LEU A 21 1.39 3.12 -9.37
CA LEU A 21 0.84 1.76 -9.43
C LEU A 21 -0.69 1.77 -9.63
N SER A 22 -1.39 2.79 -9.10
CA SER A 22 -2.82 2.96 -9.37
C SER A 22 -3.07 3.29 -10.85
N PHE A 23 -2.19 4.07 -11.48
CA PHE A 23 -2.26 4.35 -12.92
C PHE A 23 -2.07 3.09 -13.78
N GLU A 24 -1.24 2.15 -13.32
CA GLU A 24 -1.09 0.83 -13.95
C GLU A 24 -2.27 -0.12 -13.70
N GLY A 25 -3.24 0.27 -12.88
CA GLY A 25 -4.48 -0.48 -12.62
C GLY A 25 -4.39 -1.44 -11.44
N TYR A 26 -3.37 -1.33 -10.59
CA TYR A 26 -3.29 -2.06 -9.32
C TYR A 26 -4.18 -1.42 -8.25
N LYS A 27 -4.59 -2.22 -7.26
CA LYS A 27 -5.29 -1.73 -6.07
C LYS A 27 -4.28 -1.51 -4.97
N ILE A 28 -4.09 -0.27 -4.55
CA ILE A 28 -3.08 0.09 -3.57
C ILE A 28 -3.76 0.47 -2.26
N ASP A 29 -3.29 -0.10 -1.16
CA ASP A 29 -3.55 0.39 0.20
C ASP A 29 -2.24 0.94 0.78
N GLU A 30 -2.34 2.04 1.52
CA GLU A 30 -1.21 2.73 2.14
C GLU A 30 -1.23 2.53 3.67
N ALA A 31 -0.06 2.34 4.28
CA ALA A 31 0.14 2.41 5.72
C ALA A 31 1.33 3.32 6.04
N SER A 32 1.23 4.14 7.09
CA SER A 32 2.32 5.03 7.51
C SER A 32 3.34 4.38 8.43
N ASP A 33 3.05 3.19 8.95
CA ASP A 33 3.91 2.48 9.88
C ASP A 33 3.59 0.98 9.88
N GLY A 34 4.45 0.20 10.54
CA GLY A 34 4.34 -1.24 10.59
C GLY A 34 3.11 -1.75 11.34
N GLU A 35 2.60 -1.01 12.34
CA GLU A 35 1.42 -1.44 13.11
C GLU A 35 0.15 -1.32 12.26
N GLU A 36 -0.01 -0.20 11.56
CA GLU A 36 -1.09 -0.02 10.59
C GLU A 36 -0.98 -1.02 9.44
N GLY A 37 0.24 -1.28 8.95
CA GLY A 37 0.51 -2.28 7.93
C GLY A 37 0.10 -3.69 8.37
N LEU A 38 0.50 -4.10 9.57
CA LEU A 38 0.13 -5.39 10.18
C LEU A 38 -1.37 -5.54 10.34
N LYS A 39 -2.05 -4.48 10.80
CA LYS A 39 -3.51 -4.48 10.96
C LYS A 39 -4.22 -4.68 9.61
N ARG A 40 -3.79 -3.95 8.58
CA ARG A 40 -4.36 -4.06 7.22
C ARG A 40 -4.10 -5.44 6.63
N PHE A 41 -2.89 -5.98 6.79
CA PHE A 41 -2.54 -7.32 6.34
C PHE A 41 -3.35 -8.43 7.06
N GLY A 42 -3.77 -8.19 8.31
CA GLY A 42 -4.69 -9.08 9.01
C GLY A 42 -6.12 -9.02 8.48
N ASP A 43 -6.58 -7.84 8.06
CA ASP A 43 -7.96 -7.61 7.60
C ASP A 43 -8.17 -8.01 6.12
N LYS A 44 -7.12 -7.97 5.28
CA LYS A 44 -7.18 -8.27 3.85
C LYS A 44 -5.97 -9.06 3.38
N THR A 45 -6.16 -9.84 2.31
CA THR A 45 -5.06 -10.52 1.62
C THR A 45 -4.47 -9.62 0.55
N TYR A 46 -3.15 -9.44 0.60
CA TYR A 46 -2.38 -8.69 -0.39
C TYR A 46 -1.50 -9.66 -1.19
N ASP A 47 -1.29 -9.33 -2.47
CA ASP A 47 -0.39 -10.06 -3.35
C ASP A 47 1.05 -9.57 -3.22
N LEU A 48 1.23 -8.32 -2.77
CA LEU A 48 2.51 -7.66 -2.50
C LEU A 48 2.41 -6.71 -1.31
#